data_AF-A0A9E3G6B7-F1
#
_entry.id   AF-A0A9E3G6B7-F1
#
_cell.length_a   1.000
_cell.length_b   1.000
_cell.length_c   1.000
_cell.angle_alpha   90.00
_cell.angle_beta   90.00
_cell.angle_gamma   90.00
#
_symmetry.space_group_name_H-M   'P 1'
#
loop_
_entity.id
_entity.type
_entity.pdbx_description
1 polymer ?
#
loop_
_entity_poly.entity_id
_entity_poly.type
_entity_poly.pdbx_seq_one_letter_code
_entity_poly.pdbx_strand_id
1 'polypeptide(L)'
;MEPLKAGIKAARAGALPQSALAKPCACTLTLWGRLTRFLAYPEVGLSRSVAETSMRPVALGRRNWTHTGSKEAGPRVATLLSVIEACRGLGLPVREYLASVLPGLADLPVPRVADLTPRAWAARQ
;
A
#
# COMPACT_ATOMS: atom_id res chain seq x y z
N MET A 1 17.24 15.34 8.05
CA MET A 1 17.43 14.55 6.81
C MET A 1 18.48 15.12 5.87
N GLU A 2 18.70 16.43 5.81
CA GLU A 2 19.77 17.02 5.00
C GLU A 2 21.21 16.49 5.23
N PRO A 3 21.68 16.20 6.46
CA PRO A 3 23.02 15.63 6.64
C PRO A 3 23.16 14.25 5.99
N LEU A 4 22.12 13.42 6.02
CA LEU A 4 22.09 12.13 5.33
C LEU A 4 22.14 12.31 3.80
N LYS A 5 21.41 13.29 3.27
CA LYS A 5 21.43 13.64 1.84
C LYS A 5 22.83 14.05 1.40
N ALA A 6 23.51 14.87 2.21
CA ALA A 6 24.87 15.31 1.96
C ALA A 6 25.85 14.13 1.97
N GLY A 7 25.73 13.23 2.94
CA GLY A 7 26.53 11.99 3.00
C GLY A 7 26.37 11.11 1.75
N ILE A 8 25.15 10.93 1.25
CA ILE A 8 24.90 10.14 0.04
C ILE A 8 25.46 10.83 -1.22
N LYS A 9 25.40 12.17 -1.30
CA LYS A 9 26.04 12.93 -2.38
C LYS A 9 27.55 12.77 -2.37
N ALA A 10 28.17 12.88 -1.20
CA ALA A 10 29.61 12.71 -1.03
C ALA A 10 30.06 11.27 -1.40
N ALA A 11 29.33 10.26 -0.92
CA ALA A 11 29.59 8.86 -1.24
C ALA A 11 29.47 8.58 -2.75
N ARG A 12 28.49 9.19 -3.44
CA ARG A 12 28.37 9.09 -4.91
C ARG A 12 29.54 9.76 -5.63
N ALA A 13 29.99 10.93 -5.17
CA ALA A 13 31.08 11.68 -5.81
C ALA A 13 32.42 10.95 -5.71
N GLY A 14 32.64 10.19 -4.63
CA GLY A 14 33.84 9.37 -4.44
C GLY A 14 33.83 8.01 -5.16
N ALA A 15 32.77 7.66 -5.90
CA ALA A 15 32.61 6.35 -6.52
C ALA A 15 32.47 6.41 -8.04
N LEU A 16 32.98 5.39 -8.73
CA LEU A 16 32.83 5.27 -10.18
C LEU A 16 31.33 5.19 -10.56
N PRO A 17 30.89 5.85 -11.66
CA PRO A 17 29.46 6.00 -11.99
C PRO A 17 28.68 4.68 -12.10
N GLN A 18 29.34 3.60 -12.53
CA GLN A 18 28.72 2.28 -12.72
C GLN A 18 28.94 1.32 -11.53
N SER A 19 29.57 1.78 -10.46
CA SER A 19 29.84 0.96 -9.28
C SER A 19 28.56 0.55 -8.54
N ALA A 20 28.68 -0.54 -7.76
CA ALA A 20 27.63 -1.01 -6.87
C ALA A 20 27.21 0.00 -5.78
N LEU A 21 28.00 1.07 -5.58
CA LEU A 21 27.71 2.16 -4.66
C LEU A 21 27.06 3.36 -5.37
N ALA A 22 27.62 3.81 -6.49
CA ALA A 22 27.14 4.99 -7.19
C ALA A 22 25.71 4.82 -7.74
N LYS A 23 25.36 3.63 -8.24
CA LYS A 23 24.03 3.33 -8.77
C LYS A 23 22.92 3.46 -7.71
N PRO A 24 22.99 2.77 -6.55
CA PRO A 24 22.05 2.99 -5.45
C PRO A 24 22.00 4.44 -4.99
N CYS A 25 23.15 5.10 -4.77
CA CYS A 25 23.16 6.50 -4.33
C CYS A 25 22.44 7.43 -5.32
N ALA A 26 22.66 7.25 -6.63
CA ALA A 26 21.95 8.02 -7.65
C ALA A 26 20.43 7.76 -7.59
N CYS A 27 20.01 6.49 -7.49
CA CYS A 27 18.60 6.11 -7.35
C CYS A 27 17.96 6.74 -6.09
N THR A 28 18.62 6.63 -4.94
CA THR A 28 18.15 7.20 -3.67
C THR A 28 17.99 8.72 -3.75
N LEU A 29 18.93 9.42 -4.40
CA LEU A 29 18.86 10.87 -4.58
C LEU A 29 17.70 11.29 -5.49
N THR A 30 17.44 10.54 -6.58
CA THR A 30 16.28 10.76 -7.45
C THR A 30 14.96 10.55 -6.69
N LEU A 31 14.91 9.59 -5.78
CA LEU A 31 13.71 9.26 -4.99
C LEU A 31 13.59 10.06 -3.68
N TRP A 32 14.53 10.98 -3.40
CA TRP A 32 14.65 11.63 -2.08
C TRP A 32 13.35 12.29 -1.60
N GLY A 33 12.64 13.00 -2.48
CA GLY A 33 11.38 13.65 -2.14
C GLY A 33 10.29 12.66 -1.72
N ARG A 34 10.28 11.45 -2.32
CA ARG A 34 9.36 10.38 -1.93
C ARG A 34 9.78 9.74 -0.62
N LEU A 35 11.08 9.50 -0.44
CA LEU A 35 11.64 8.90 0.78
C LEU A 35 11.50 9.76 2.02
N THR A 36 11.36 11.09 1.86
CA THR A 36 11.19 12.04 2.97
C THR A 36 9.75 12.44 3.22
N ARG A 37 8.79 11.92 2.44
CA ARG A 37 7.37 12.31 2.54
C ARG A 37 6.76 12.00 3.91
N PHE A 38 7.21 10.94 4.58
CA PHE A 38 6.78 10.58 5.93
C PHE A 38 7.02 11.68 6.97
N LEU A 39 7.96 12.60 6.73
CA LEU A 39 8.20 13.74 7.63
C LEU A 39 7.06 14.75 7.61
N ALA A 40 6.31 14.83 6.51
CA ALA A 40 5.19 15.75 6.35
C ALA A 40 3.83 15.10 6.65
N TYR A 41 3.76 13.76 6.61
CA TYR A 41 2.52 12.99 6.76
C TYR A 41 2.76 11.88 7.78
N PRO A 42 2.38 12.06 9.05
CA PRO A 42 2.62 11.08 10.11
C PRO A 42 1.92 9.74 9.88
N GLU A 43 0.85 9.73 9.08
CA GLU A 43 0.15 8.51 8.66
C GLU A 43 0.97 7.63 7.71
N VAL A 44 2.02 8.16 7.08
CA VAL A 44 2.90 7.41 6.18
C VAL A 44 4.04 6.81 6.99
N GLY A 45 4.03 5.49 7.14
CA GLY A 45 5.14 4.77 7.77
C GLY A 45 6.44 4.88 6.97
N LEU A 46 7.57 5.03 7.67
CA LEU A 46 8.92 4.98 7.06
C LEU A 46 9.21 3.60 6.43
N SER A 47 8.69 2.54 7.05
CA SER A 47 8.91 1.17 6.62
C SER A 47 7.92 0.75 5.54
N ARG A 48 8.44 0.19 4.44
CA ARG A 48 7.63 -0.46 3.39
C ARG A 48 7.22 -1.88 3.74
N SER A 49 7.73 -2.44 4.84
CA SER A 49 7.49 -3.85 5.22
C SER A 49 6.01 -4.21 5.32
N VAL A 50 5.18 -3.29 5.81
CA VAL A 50 3.72 -3.47 5.88
C VAL A 50 3.14 -3.60 4.48
N ALA A 51 3.40 -2.65 3.59
CA ALA A 51 2.92 -2.68 2.21
C ALA A 51 3.42 -3.92 1.43
N GLU A 52 4.69 -4.30 1.62
CA GLU A 52 5.26 -5.49 1.00
C GLU A 52 4.64 -6.79 1.54
N THR A 53 4.36 -6.84 2.85
CA THR A 53 3.68 -7.97 3.48
C THR A 53 2.24 -8.10 2.99
N SER A 54 1.51 -6.99 2.88
CA SER A 54 0.16 -6.92 2.31
C SER A 54 0.08 -7.40 0.86
N MET A 55 1.19 -7.33 0.11
CA MET A 55 1.27 -7.83 -1.27
C MET A 55 1.56 -9.34 -1.38
N ARG A 56 2.02 -10.00 -0.31
CA ARG A 56 2.33 -11.44 -0.34
C ARG A 56 1.13 -12.31 -0.75
N PRO A 57 -0.10 -12.09 -0.25
CA PRO A 57 -1.28 -12.85 -0.68
C PRO A 57 -1.55 -12.70 -2.19
N VAL A 58 -1.30 -11.53 -2.77
CA VAL A 58 -1.43 -11.30 -4.23
C VAL A 58 -0.41 -12.13 -4.99
N ALA A 59 0.85 -12.12 -4.54
CA ALA A 59 1.93 -12.88 -5.20
C ALA A 59 1.69 -14.39 -5.14
N LEU A 60 1.24 -14.91 -3.99
CA LEU A 60 0.85 -16.31 -3.82
C LEU A 60 -0.40 -16.65 -4.63
N GLY A 61 -1.41 -15.79 -4.57
CA GLY A 61 -2.67 -15.92 -5.30
C GLY A 61 -2.45 -16.01 -6.80
N ARG A 62 -1.59 -15.16 -7.39
CA ARG A 62 -1.27 -15.17 -8.82
C ARG A 62 -0.80 -16.55 -9.31
N ARG A 63 -0.08 -17.32 -8.49
CA ARG A 63 0.36 -18.67 -8.85
C ARG A 63 -0.77 -19.70 -8.76
N ASN A 64 -1.75 -19.46 -7.88
CA ASN A 64 -2.83 -20.39 -7.56
C ASN A 64 -4.14 -20.08 -8.29
N TRP A 65 -4.33 -18.87 -8.82
CA TRP A 65 -5.54 -18.44 -9.54
C TRP A 65 -5.49 -18.81 -11.02
N THR A 66 -5.22 -20.09 -11.31
CA THR A 66 -5.06 -20.63 -12.68
C THR A 66 -6.35 -20.62 -13.50
N HIS A 67 -7.51 -20.41 -12.87
CA HIS A 67 -8.83 -20.41 -13.51
C HIS A 67 -9.48 -19.01 -13.56
N THR A 68 -8.69 -17.94 -13.48
CA THR A 68 -9.21 -16.56 -13.59
C THR A 68 -9.55 -16.25 -15.05
N GLY A 69 -10.74 -16.64 -15.49
CA GLY A 69 -11.14 -16.64 -16.89
C GLY A 69 -11.70 -15.32 -17.45
N SER A 70 -11.90 -14.29 -16.61
CA SER A 70 -12.42 -12.98 -17.07
C SER A 70 -11.45 -11.83 -16.75
N LYS A 71 -11.32 -10.90 -17.70
CA LYS A 71 -10.59 -9.64 -17.54
C LYS A 71 -11.13 -8.79 -16.38
N GLU A 72 -12.43 -8.89 -16.07
CA GLU A 72 -13.05 -8.15 -14.97
C GLU A 72 -12.70 -8.70 -13.58
N ALA A 73 -12.20 -9.93 -13.48
CA ALA A 73 -11.88 -10.55 -12.19
C ALA A 73 -10.71 -9.85 -11.49
N GLY A 74 -9.72 -9.38 -12.25
CA GLY A 74 -8.54 -8.69 -11.70
C GLY A 74 -8.91 -7.45 -10.88
N PRO A 75 -9.62 -6.47 -11.47
CA PRO A 75 -10.10 -5.29 -10.73
C PRO A 75 -10.94 -5.64 -9.50
N ARG A 76 -11.84 -6.63 -9.58
CA ARG A 76 -12.67 -7.03 -8.44
C ARG A 76 -11.85 -7.58 -7.27
N VAL A 77 -10.88 -8.45 -7.57
CA VAL A 77 -9.96 -9.01 -6.57
C VAL A 77 -9.10 -7.91 -5.95
N ALA A 78 -8.60 -6.97 -6.77
CA ALA A 78 -7.82 -5.84 -6.29
C ALA A 78 -8.64 -4.95 -5.32
N THR A 79 -9.90 -4.67 -5.65
CA THR A 79 -10.81 -3.92 -4.77
C THR A 79 -11.02 -4.64 -3.44
N LEU A 80 -11.33 -5.95 -3.47
CA LEU A 80 -11.56 -6.74 -2.27
C LEU A 80 -10.32 -6.77 -1.35
N LEU A 81 -9.14 -7.04 -1.92
CA LEU A 81 -7.90 -7.06 -1.16
C LEU A 81 -7.58 -5.68 -0.58
N SER A 82 -7.83 -4.60 -1.32
CA SER A 82 -7.64 -3.23 -0.82
C SER A 82 -8.51 -2.95 0.42
N VAL A 83 -9.77 -3.39 0.40
CA VAL A 83 -10.69 -3.24 1.54
C VAL A 83 -10.24 -4.09 2.75
N ILE A 84 -9.81 -5.33 2.50
CA ILE A 84 -9.29 -6.22 3.57
C ILE A 84 -8.04 -5.62 4.21
N GLU A 85 -7.09 -5.12 3.42
CA GLU A 85 -5.86 -4.48 3.93
C GLU A 85 -6.16 -3.18 4.66
N ALA A 86 -7.15 -2.40 4.22
CA ALA A 86 -7.62 -1.23 4.95
C ALA A 86 -8.19 -1.60 6.34
N CYS A 87 -8.97 -2.70 6.44
CA CYS A 87 -9.44 -3.20 7.72
C CYS A 87 -8.27 -3.61 8.62
N ARG A 88 -7.29 -4.36 8.08
CA ARG A 88 -6.08 -4.79 8.82
C ARG A 88 -5.26 -3.60 9.32
N GLY A 89 -5.06 -2.59 8.48
CA GLY A 89 -4.33 -1.38 8.83
C GLY A 89 -5.01 -0.55 9.94
N LEU A 90 -6.34 -0.65 10.04
CA LEU A 90 -7.14 -0.02 11.11
C LEU A 90 -7.35 -0.94 12.34
N GLY A 91 -6.82 -2.18 12.32
CA GLY A 91 -7.02 -3.14 13.41
C GLY A 91 -8.44 -3.70 13.51
N LEU A 92 -9.25 -3.62 12.45
CA LEU A 92 -10.65 -4.03 12.45
C LEU A 92 -10.80 -5.53 12.16
N PRO A 93 -11.77 -6.21 12.81
CA PRO A 93 -12.12 -7.59 12.50
C PRO A 93 -12.76 -7.68 11.10
N VAL A 94 -11.96 -8.07 10.10
CA VAL A 94 -12.37 -8.12 8.67
C VAL A 94 -13.67 -8.90 8.47
N ARG A 95 -13.84 -10.02 9.18
CA ARG A 95 -15.03 -10.86 9.07
C ARG A 95 -16.30 -10.12 9.51
N GLU A 96 -16.24 -9.38 10.60
CA GLU A 96 -17.39 -8.64 11.13
C GLU A 96 -17.72 -7.45 10.25
N TYR A 97 -16.70 -6.71 9.81
CA TYR A 97 -16.86 -5.64 8.83
C TYR A 97 -17.57 -6.16 7.57
N LEU A 98 -17.07 -7.22 6.94
CA LEU A 98 -17.68 -7.79 5.73
C LEU A 98 -19.09 -8.32 6.00
N ALA A 99 -19.32 -8.99 7.14
CA ALA A 99 -20.64 -9.49 7.52
C ALA A 99 -21.67 -8.36 7.73
N SER A 100 -21.22 -7.17 8.14
CA SER A 100 -22.10 -6.02 8.33
C SER A 100 -22.34 -5.21 7.05
N VAL A 101 -21.36 -5.17 6.13
CA VAL A 101 -21.40 -4.31 4.93
C VAL A 101 -21.93 -5.03 3.70
N LEU A 102 -21.63 -6.32 3.52
CA LEU A 102 -22.06 -7.05 2.33
C LEU A 102 -23.60 -7.22 2.24
N PRO A 103 -24.34 -7.48 3.33
CA PRO A 103 -25.80 -7.50 3.27
C PRO A 103 -26.35 -6.11 2.90
N GLY A 104 -27.09 -6.03 1.80
CA GLY A 104 -27.68 -4.77 1.31
C GLY A 104 -26.75 -3.88 0.49
N LEU A 105 -25.48 -4.27 0.27
CA LEU A 105 -24.55 -3.49 -0.57
C LEU A 105 -25.08 -3.29 -1.99
N ALA A 106 -25.75 -4.30 -2.56
CA ALA A 106 -26.34 -4.24 -3.89
C ALA A 106 -27.54 -3.30 -3.98
N ASP A 107 -28.26 -3.10 -2.87
CA ASP A 107 -29.46 -2.27 -2.79
C ASP A 107 -29.13 -0.82 -2.39
N LEU A 108 -27.89 -0.55 -2.00
CA LEU A 108 -27.43 0.76 -1.55
C LEU A 108 -27.14 1.69 -2.75
N PRO A 109 -27.65 2.93 -2.74
CA PRO A 109 -27.33 3.89 -3.78
C PRO A 109 -25.85 4.27 -3.71
N VAL A 110 -25.20 4.39 -4.88
CA VAL A 110 -23.75 4.65 -5.04
C VAL A 110 -23.22 5.77 -4.13
N PRO A 111 -23.90 6.92 -3.93
CA PRO A 111 -23.39 7.98 -3.05
C PRO A 111 -23.19 7.55 -1.60
N ARG A 112 -23.94 6.55 -1.12
CA ARG A 112 -23.88 6.07 0.27
C ARG A 112 -22.82 4.98 0.49
N VAL A 113 -22.13 4.53 -0.57
CA VAL A 113 -21.05 3.54 -0.45
C VAL A 113 -19.88 4.08 0.38
N ALA A 114 -19.67 5.40 0.39
CA ALA A 114 -18.66 6.04 1.23
C ALA A 114 -18.87 5.77 2.74
N ASP A 115 -20.13 5.66 3.17
CA ASP A 115 -20.52 5.38 4.56
C ASP A 115 -20.21 3.94 5.00
N LEU A 116 -19.87 3.07 4.04
CA LEU A 116 -19.55 1.66 4.24
C LEU A 116 -18.05 1.38 4.22
N THR A 117 -17.20 2.40 4.02
CA THR A 117 -15.75 2.20 4.05
C THR A 117 -15.29 1.71 5.42
N PRO A 118 -14.17 0.97 5.54
CA PRO A 118 -13.67 0.48 6.83
C PRO A 118 -13.50 1.57 7.88
N ARG A 119 -13.07 2.77 7.46
CA ARG A 119 -12.91 3.94 8.32
C ARG A 119 -14.26 4.50 8.80
N ALA A 120 -15.24 4.60 7.91
CA ALA A 120 -16.57 5.07 8.28
C ALA A 120 -17.28 4.06 9.20
N TRP A 121 -17.11 2.76 8.95
CA TRP A 121 -17.63 1.71 9.81
C TRP A 121 -17.02 1.75 11.21
N ALA A 122 -15.69 1.90 11.31
CA ALA A 122 -15.00 2.04 12.59
C ALA A 122 -15.45 3.26 13.39
N ALA A 123 -15.78 4.37 12.73
CA ALA A 123 -16.27 5.59 13.38
C ALA A 123 -17.73 5.49 13.87
N ARG A 124 -18.46 4.43 13.48
CA ARG A 124 -19.86 4.20 13.87
C ARG A 124 -19.99 3.23 15.06
N GLN A 125 -18.90 2.57 15.44
CA GLN A 125 -18.81 1.74 16.65
C GLN A 125 -18.41 2.59 17.85
#